data_AF-A0A936YZH9-F1
#
_entry.id   AF-A0A936YZH9-F1
#
_cell.length_a   1.000
_cell.length_b   1.000
_cell.length_c   1.000
_cell.angle_alpha   90.00
_cell.angle_beta   90.00
_cell.angle_gamma   90.00
#
_symmetry.space_group_name_H-M   'P 1'
#
loop_
_entity.id
_entity.type
_entity.pdbx_description
1 polymer ?
#
loop_
_entity_poly.entity_id
_entity_poly.type
_entity_poly.pdbx_seq_one_letter_code
_entity_poly.pdbx_strand_id
1 'polypeptide(L)'
;MTPPPTKVVRGVTLRADPAREACFQIVHDPAHLADYADMSEVAMRQRLHKHMHNEMQSLEMAAQSLADFPDAPWELRLCLARQCWDESRHTRLLYRRLLEIGGRKGEFPVMNYEWSVTCMADSIWARLAIQNRTFEGGEIDLLRRLTGMWKEAGDPVTAELIEGILADEIQHVRFCNVWIKQTSKQDPGVLWKLASAVTFVRSVTKALEPGPGEVNAVGVDLTGFEHVEVMANIPDRRLAGFSEAEIAEIVEQEEALQAHPRRGDAAPASAAG
;
A
#
# COMPACT_ATOMS: atom_id res chain seq x y z
N MET A 1 -22.64 7.19 -19.64
CA MET A 1 -22.48 7.41 -18.19
C MET A 1 -21.62 8.64 -17.99
N THR A 2 -21.94 9.48 -17.00
CA THR A 2 -21.05 10.56 -16.57
C THR A 2 -19.73 9.94 -16.09
N PRO A 3 -18.56 10.44 -16.51
CA PRO A 3 -17.29 9.93 -16.01
C PRO A 3 -17.26 10.06 -14.48
N PRO A 4 -16.71 9.07 -13.75
CA PRO A 4 -16.70 9.15 -12.29
C PRO A 4 -15.86 10.35 -11.84
N PRO A 5 -16.20 10.97 -10.70
CA PRO A 5 -15.55 12.21 -10.25
C PRO A 5 -14.05 12.02 -10.01
N THR A 6 -13.29 13.10 -10.16
CA THR A 6 -11.84 13.14 -9.98
C THR A 6 -11.42 14.28 -9.05
N LYS A 7 -10.19 14.22 -8.56
CA LYS A 7 -9.52 15.27 -7.80
C LYS A 7 -8.12 15.51 -8.35
N VAL A 8 -7.51 16.65 -8.01
CA VAL A 8 -6.14 16.96 -8.39
C VAL A 8 -5.27 17.04 -7.15
N VAL A 9 -4.17 16.30 -7.12
CA VAL A 9 -3.21 16.25 -6.01
C VAL A 9 -1.81 16.45 -6.59
N ARG A 10 -1.10 17.49 -6.13
CA ARG A 10 0.23 17.88 -6.65
C ARG A 10 0.33 17.86 -8.20
N GLY A 11 -0.72 18.34 -8.86
CA GLY A 11 -0.80 18.40 -10.34
C GLY A 11 -1.21 17.10 -11.05
N VAL A 12 -1.39 15.99 -10.32
CA VAL A 12 -1.86 14.71 -10.88
C VAL A 12 -3.36 14.57 -10.68
N THR A 13 -4.07 14.17 -11.74
CA THR A 13 -5.51 13.87 -11.66
C THR A 13 -5.72 12.44 -11.19
N LEU A 14 -6.48 12.28 -10.11
CA LEU A 14 -6.78 10.99 -9.47
C LEU A 14 -8.28 10.81 -9.29
N ARG A 15 -8.72 9.58 -8.98
CA ARG A 15 -10.12 9.32 -8.65
C ARG A 15 -10.48 10.09 -7.37
N ALA A 16 -11.69 10.64 -7.32
CA ALA A 16 -12.19 11.27 -6.10
C ALA A 16 -12.29 10.25 -4.96
N ASP A 17 -12.27 10.74 -3.73
CA ASP A 17 -12.32 9.90 -2.54
C ASP A 17 -13.57 9.00 -2.50
N PRO A 18 -13.44 7.77 -1.98
CA PRO A 18 -14.59 6.94 -1.69
C PRO A 18 -15.39 7.56 -0.55
N ALA A 19 -16.62 7.07 -0.35
CA ALA A 19 -17.40 7.45 0.81
C ALA A 19 -16.65 7.09 2.11
N ARG A 20 -16.68 8.00 3.08
CA ARG A 20 -16.01 7.83 4.37
C ARG A 20 -16.93 8.33 5.48
N GLU A 21 -16.86 7.68 6.63
CA GLU A 21 -17.56 8.14 7.83
C GLU A 21 -16.99 9.50 8.28
N ALA A 22 -17.85 10.35 8.85
CA ALA A 22 -17.49 11.70 9.27
C ALA A 22 -16.38 11.76 10.34
N CYS A 23 -16.07 10.63 11.00
CA CYS A 23 -14.97 10.57 11.95
C CYS A 23 -13.59 10.62 11.28
N PHE A 24 -13.46 10.29 9.99
CA PHE A 24 -12.18 10.31 9.31
C PHE A 24 -11.84 11.71 8.80
N GLN A 25 -10.64 12.18 9.13
CA GLN A 25 -10.05 13.34 8.48
C GLN A 25 -9.26 12.85 7.26
N ILE A 26 -9.78 13.13 6.07
CA ILE A 26 -9.11 12.77 4.81
C ILE A 26 -8.14 13.89 4.45
N VAL A 27 -6.88 13.51 4.21
CA VAL A 27 -5.85 14.38 3.66
C VAL A 27 -5.41 13.84 2.29
N HIS A 28 -4.73 14.67 1.51
CA HIS A 28 -4.28 14.30 0.15
C HIS A 28 -2.77 14.48 -0.04
N ASP A 29 -2.09 14.95 0.99
CA ASP A 29 -0.66 15.24 0.94
C ASP A 29 0.03 14.51 2.11
N PRO A 30 1.12 13.76 1.87
CA PRO A 30 1.88 13.11 2.92
C PRO A 30 2.33 14.07 4.03
N ALA A 31 2.55 15.35 3.73
CA ALA A 31 2.90 16.38 4.72
C ALA A 31 1.81 16.59 5.79
N HIS A 32 0.57 16.15 5.53
CA HIS A 32 -0.53 16.25 6.47
C HIS A 32 -0.82 14.93 7.22
N LEU A 33 -0.07 13.86 6.95
CA LEU A 33 -0.15 12.63 7.73
C LEU A 33 0.59 12.78 9.06
N ALA A 34 0.11 12.07 10.08
CA ALA A 34 0.72 12.01 11.40
C ALA A 34 1.57 10.74 11.54
N ASP A 35 2.43 10.45 10.58
CA ASP A 35 3.26 9.24 10.61
C ASP A 35 4.47 9.45 11.53
N TYR A 36 4.66 8.56 12.50
CA TYR A 36 5.74 8.66 13.48
C TYR A 36 6.94 7.79 13.09
N ALA A 37 8.14 8.21 13.50
CA ALA A 37 9.38 7.45 13.26
C ALA A 37 9.64 6.35 14.29
N ASP A 38 9.04 6.45 15.48
CA ASP A 38 9.30 5.54 16.59
C ASP A 38 8.15 4.52 16.79
N MET A 39 8.22 3.82 17.93
CA MET A 39 7.20 2.90 18.46
C MET A 39 6.65 3.41 19.81
N SER A 40 6.54 4.73 19.98
CA SER A 40 5.83 5.32 21.12
C SER A 40 4.36 4.88 21.13
N GLU A 41 3.66 5.02 22.25
CA GLU A 41 2.24 4.63 22.35
C GLU A 41 1.35 5.32 21.29
N VAL A 42 1.62 6.60 21.01
CA VAL A 42 0.91 7.34 19.95
C VAL A 42 1.25 6.82 18.56
N ALA A 43 2.52 6.50 18.31
CA ALA A 43 2.96 5.90 17.05
C ALA A 43 2.35 4.53 16.80
N MET A 44 2.29 3.68 17.83
CA MET A 44 1.66 2.36 17.76
C MET A 44 0.15 2.48 17.40
N ARG A 45 -0.58 3.37 18.08
CA ARG A 45 -1.99 3.64 17.75
C ARG A 45 -2.15 4.18 16.33
N GLN A 46 -1.27 5.08 15.92
CA GLN A 46 -1.31 5.65 14.58
C GLN A 46 -1.04 4.61 13.50
N ARG A 47 -0.03 3.76 13.66
CA ARG A 47 0.29 2.69 12.71
C ARG A 47 -0.87 1.70 12.56
N LEU A 48 -1.48 1.27 13.66
CA LEU A 48 -2.66 0.40 13.60
C LEU A 48 -3.87 1.09 12.98
N HIS A 49 -4.11 2.36 13.30
CA HIS A 49 -5.21 3.12 12.71
C HIS A 49 -5.05 3.32 11.20
N LYS A 50 -3.82 3.63 10.76
CA LYS A 50 -3.48 3.72 9.33
C LYS A 50 -3.65 2.38 8.62
N HIS A 51 -3.12 1.31 9.19
CA HIS A 51 -3.24 -0.02 8.61
C HIS A 51 -4.70 -0.46 8.51
N MET A 52 -5.51 -0.24 9.55
CA MET A 52 -6.95 -0.48 9.52
C MET A 52 -7.63 0.28 8.36
N HIS A 53 -7.20 1.50 8.06
CA HIS A 53 -7.74 2.27 6.94
C HIS A 53 -7.27 1.75 5.57
N ASN A 54 -6.03 1.31 5.45
CA ASN A 54 -5.53 0.68 4.23
C ASN A 54 -6.34 -0.59 3.90
N GLU A 55 -6.62 -1.44 4.89
CA GLU A 55 -7.50 -2.61 4.71
C GLU A 55 -8.91 -2.24 4.22
N MET A 56 -9.46 -1.13 4.71
CA MET A 56 -10.74 -0.61 4.19
C MET A 56 -10.62 -0.23 2.70
N GLN A 57 -9.50 0.37 2.29
CA GLN A 57 -9.26 0.69 0.88
C GLN A 57 -9.12 -0.56 0.03
N SER A 58 -8.37 -1.57 0.47
CA SER A 58 -8.21 -2.85 -0.25
C SER A 58 -9.55 -3.53 -0.48
N LEU A 59 -10.40 -3.56 0.56
CA LEU A 59 -11.78 -4.05 0.46
C LEU A 59 -12.55 -3.32 -0.64
N GLU A 60 -12.50 -1.99 -0.61
CA GLU A 60 -13.27 -1.15 -1.50
C GLU A 60 -12.78 -1.25 -2.94
N MET A 61 -11.46 -1.30 -3.17
CA MET A 61 -10.89 -1.46 -4.51
C MET A 61 -11.30 -2.80 -5.14
N ALA A 62 -11.31 -3.88 -4.36
CA ALA A 62 -11.78 -5.19 -4.81
C ALA A 62 -13.30 -5.16 -5.10
N ALA A 63 -14.10 -4.55 -4.21
CA ALA A 63 -15.54 -4.40 -4.39
C ALA A 63 -15.91 -3.53 -5.59
N GLN A 64 -15.18 -2.43 -5.80
CA GLN A 64 -15.37 -1.54 -6.95
C GLN A 64 -14.99 -2.24 -8.25
N SER A 65 -13.98 -3.10 -8.24
CA SER A 65 -13.62 -3.95 -9.39
C SER A 65 -14.72 -4.97 -9.71
N LEU A 66 -15.38 -5.55 -8.70
CA LEU A 66 -16.54 -6.42 -8.91
C LEU A 66 -17.72 -5.67 -9.55
N ALA A 67 -17.94 -4.42 -9.14
CA ALA A 67 -19.03 -3.58 -9.65
C ALA A 67 -18.76 -3.09 -11.08
N ASP A 68 -17.53 -2.67 -11.38
CA ASP A 68 -17.18 -2.06 -12.66
C ASP A 68 -16.95 -3.09 -13.78
N PHE A 69 -16.61 -4.33 -13.43
CA PHE A 69 -16.31 -5.40 -14.39
C PHE A 69 -17.21 -6.62 -14.19
N PRO A 70 -18.55 -6.49 -14.37
CA PRO A 70 -19.48 -7.59 -14.18
C PRO A 70 -19.22 -8.76 -15.15
N ASP A 71 -18.64 -8.48 -16.32
CA ASP A 71 -18.32 -9.47 -17.36
C ASP A 71 -16.95 -10.13 -17.18
N ALA A 72 -16.20 -9.79 -16.12
CA ALA A 72 -14.96 -10.49 -15.80
C ALA A 72 -15.22 -11.98 -15.55
N PRO A 73 -14.24 -12.88 -15.82
CA PRO A 73 -14.39 -14.31 -15.58
C PRO A 73 -14.92 -14.60 -14.19
N TRP A 74 -15.85 -15.54 -14.07
CA TRP A 74 -16.48 -15.84 -12.79
C TRP A 74 -15.43 -16.20 -11.74
N GLU A 75 -14.49 -17.07 -12.05
CA GLU A 75 -13.46 -17.49 -11.11
C GLU A 75 -12.60 -16.31 -10.61
N LEU A 76 -12.38 -15.28 -11.43
CA LEU A 76 -11.69 -14.05 -11.00
C LEU A 76 -12.57 -13.23 -10.06
N ARG A 77 -13.85 -13.06 -10.40
CA ARG A 77 -14.82 -12.39 -9.53
C ARG A 77 -14.96 -13.12 -8.18
N LEU A 78 -14.85 -14.44 -8.15
CA LEU A 78 -14.82 -15.21 -6.90
C LEU A 78 -13.58 -14.90 -6.07
N CYS A 79 -12.40 -14.78 -6.68
CA CYS A 79 -11.18 -14.35 -6.00
C CYS A 79 -11.35 -12.96 -5.37
N LEU A 80 -11.85 -11.98 -6.14
CA LEU A 80 -12.10 -10.62 -5.64
C LEU A 80 -13.13 -10.61 -4.51
N ALA A 81 -14.19 -11.43 -4.58
CA ALA A 81 -15.19 -11.53 -3.53
C ALA A 81 -14.63 -12.15 -2.23
N ARG A 82 -13.73 -13.12 -2.35
CA ARG A 82 -13.00 -13.68 -1.20
C ARG A 82 -12.05 -12.65 -0.59
N GLN A 83 -11.31 -11.92 -1.43
CA GLN A 83 -10.49 -10.82 -0.96
C GLN A 83 -11.33 -9.78 -0.19
N CYS A 84 -12.48 -9.35 -0.71
CA CYS A 84 -13.38 -8.45 0.02
C CYS A 84 -13.76 -8.99 1.41
N TRP A 85 -13.94 -10.31 1.55
CA TRP A 85 -14.21 -10.92 2.85
C TRP A 85 -13.00 -10.86 3.77
N ASP A 86 -11.81 -11.17 3.27
CA ASP A 86 -10.55 -11.15 4.03
C ASP A 86 -10.23 -9.72 4.50
N GLU A 87 -10.29 -8.72 3.62
CA GLU A 87 -10.04 -7.32 4.01
C GLU A 87 -11.07 -6.79 5.02
N SER A 88 -12.32 -7.27 4.96
CA SER A 88 -13.34 -6.92 5.96
C SER A 88 -12.99 -7.48 7.34
N ARG A 89 -12.42 -8.69 7.36
CA ARG A 89 -11.92 -9.34 8.57
C ARG A 89 -10.67 -8.63 9.08
N HIS A 90 -9.72 -8.28 8.21
CA HIS A 90 -8.49 -7.55 8.56
C HIS A 90 -8.83 -6.19 9.19
N THR A 91 -9.69 -5.40 8.53
CA THR A 91 -10.21 -4.13 9.05
C THR A 91 -10.79 -4.32 10.46
N ARG A 92 -11.63 -5.34 10.66
CA ARG A 92 -12.26 -5.60 11.97
C ARG A 92 -11.25 -6.02 13.05
N LEU A 93 -10.26 -6.84 12.70
CA LEU A 93 -9.21 -7.28 13.61
C LEU A 93 -8.34 -6.09 14.05
N LEU A 94 -7.87 -5.28 13.09
CA LEU A 94 -7.08 -4.09 13.36
C LEU A 94 -7.87 -3.04 14.14
N TYR A 95 -9.15 -2.84 13.82
CA TYR A 95 -10.00 -1.93 14.57
C TYR A 95 -10.15 -2.37 16.03
N ARG A 96 -10.41 -3.66 16.27
CA ARG A 96 -10.49 -4.21 17.62
C ARG A 96 -9.17 -4.00 18.36
N ARG A 97 -8.04 -4.33 17.72
CA ARG A 97 -6.72 -4.18 18.33
C ARG A 97 -6.40 -2.72 18.65
N LEU A 98 -6.78 -1.80 17.77
CA LEU A 98 -6.66 -0.36 17.99
C LEU A 98 -7.39 0.09 19.26
N LEU A 99 -8.63 -0.39 19.49
CA LEU A 99 -9.37 -0.10 20.71
C LEU A 99 -8.69 -0.68 21.97
N GLU A 100 -8.15 -1.90 21.88
CA GLU A 100 -7.47 -2.57 22.98
C GLU A 100 -6.22 -1.80 23.46
N ILE A 101 -5.51 -1.13 22.55
CA ILE A 101 -4.35 -0.29 22.88
C ILE A 101 -4.72 1.18 23.13
N GLY A 102 -6.01 1.49 23.35
CA GLY A 102 -6.48 2.83 23.72
C GLY A 102 -6.59 3.82 22.57
N GLY A 103 -6.60 3.34 21.32
CA GLY A 103 -6.87 4.14 20.13
C GLY A 103 -8.37 4.22 19.80
N ARG A 104 -8.72 5.01 18.79
CA ARG A 104 -10.10 5.09 18.27
C ARG A 104 -10.15 5.24 16.75
N LYS A 105 -11.29 4.87 16.16
CA LYS A 105 -11.56 5.14 14.75
C LYS A 105 -11.58 6.65 14.50
N GLY A 106 -10.97 7.07 13.41
CA GLY A 106 -10.83 8.49 13.06
C GLY A 106 -9.94 9.28 14.02
N GLU A 107 -8.95 8.64 14.63
CA GLU A 107 -8.02 9.33 15.52
C GLU A 107 -6.98 10.16 14.76
N PHE A 108 -6.46 9.62 13.66
CA PHE A 108 -5.41 10.24 12.86
C PHE A 108 -5.90 10.58 11.45
N PRO A 109 -5.30 11.57 10.76
CA PRO A 109 -5.55 11.83 9.35
C PRO A 109 -5.12 10.63 8.49
N VAL A 110 -5.87 10.38 7.42
CA VAL A 110 -5.66 9.26 6.50
C VAL A 110 -5.73 9.71 5.04
N MET A 111 -5.14 8.92 4.14
CA MET A 111 -5.12 9.20 2.71
C MET A 111 -5.75 8.05 1.93
N ASN A 112 -6.74 8.33 1.09
CA ASN A 112 -7.29 7.34 0.15
C ASN A 112 -6.42 7.18 -1.11
N TYR A 113 -5.09 7.19 -0.98
CA TYR A 113 -4.16 7.22 -2.10
C TYR A 113 -4.33 6.00 -3.02
N GLU A 114 -4.26 4.80 -2.46
CA GLU A 114 -4.34 3.55 -3.23
C GLU A 114 -5.67 3.43 -3.96
N TRP A 115 -6.78 3.75 -3.30
CA TRP A 115 -8.09 3.83 -3.95
C TRP A 115 -8.06 4.79 -5.13
N SER A 116 -7.52 6.00 -4.88
CA SER A 116 -7.56 7.09 -5.86
C SER A 116 -6.74 6.76 -7.11
N VAL A 117 -5.66 5.99 -6.96
CA VAL A 117 -4.80 5.53 -8.05
C VAL A 117 -5.41 4.31 -8.75
N THR A 118 -5.81 3.27 -8.00
CA THR A 118 -6.37 2.04 -8.57
C THR A 118 -7.64 2.31 -9.37
N CYS A 119 -8.55 3.13 -8.82
CA CYS A 119 -9.83 3.41 -9.47
C CYS A 119 -9.73 4.41 -10.64
N MET A 120 -8.53 4.90 -10.98
CA MET A 120 -8.29 5.56 -12.25
C MET A 120 -8.17 4.57 -13.41
N ALA A 121 -7.76 3.33 -13.14
CA ALA A 121 -7.65 2.31 -14.17
C ALA A 121 -9.03 1.85 -14.65
N ASP A 122 -9.18 1.82 -15.97
CA ASP A 122 -10.39 1.41 -16.72
C ASP A 122 -10.35 -0.06 -17.16
N SER A 123 -9.38 -0.82 -16.67
CA SER A 123 -9.20 -2.24 -16.96
C SER A 123 -9.00 -3.02 -15.67
N ILE A 124 -9.71 -4.13 -15.53
CA ILE A 124 -9.54 -5.05 -14.39
C ILE A 124 -8.09 -5.52 -14.26
N TRP A 125 -7.40 -5.79 -15.37
CA TRP A 125 -6.00 -6.22 -15.35
C TRP A 125 -5.05 -5.12 -14.83
N ALA A 126 -5.36 -3.85 -15.15
CA ALA A 126 -4.60 -2.73 -14.63
C ALA A 126 -4.89 -2.53 -13.14
N ARG A 127 -6.13 -2.72 -12.69
CA ARG A 127 -6.48 -2.68 -11.26
C ARG A 127 -5.76 -3.77 -10.46
N LEU A 128 -5.79 -5.02 -10.94
CA LEU A 128 -5.04 -6.13 -10.30
C LEU A 128 -3.53 -5.87 -10.26
N ALA A 129 -2.98 -5.23 -11.29
CA ALA A 129 -1.57 -4.86 -11.32
C ALA A 129 -1.23 -3.78 -10.28
N ILE A 130 -2.13 -2.80 -10.08
CA ILE A 130 -1.93 -1.71 -9.13
C ILE A 130 -2.19 -2.21 -7.70
N GLN A 131 -3.39 -2.69 -7.42
CA GLN A 131 -3.79 -3.15 -6.09
C GLN A 131 -2.94 -4.34 -5.64
N ASN A 132 -3.11 -5.49 -6.27
CA ASN A 132 -2.53 -6.72 -5.72
C ASN A 132 -1.03 -6.81 -6.01
N ARG A 133 -0.61 -6.55 -7.24
CA ARG A 133 0.80 -6.77 -7.58
C ARG A 133 1.73 -5.66 -7.10
N THR A 134 1.26 -4.41 -7.01
CA THR A 134 2.09 -3.27 -6.60
C THR A 134 1.90 -2.92 -5.13
N PHE A 135 0.67 -2.61 -4.69
CA PHE A 135 0.42 -2.23 -3.29
C PHE A 135 0.56 -3.44 -2.35
N GLU A 136 -0.27 -4.47 -2.47
CA GLU A 136 -0.18 -5.65 -1.59
C GLU A 136 1.16 -6.39 -1.76
N GLY A 137 1.71 -6.40 -2.97
CA GLY A 137 3.05 -6.92 -3.25
C GLY A 137 4.16 -6.21 -2.48
N GLY A 138 4.03 -4.92 -2.18
CA GLY A 138 4.90 -4.18 -1.27
C GLY A 138 4.50 -4.33 0.20
N GLU A 139 3.20 -4.49 0.48
CA GLU A 139 2.71 -4.74 1.84
C GLU A 139 3.25 -6.06 2.41
N ILE A 140 3.40 -7.12 1.60
CA ILE A 140 4.03 -8.38 2.06
C ILE A 140 5.40 -8.15 2.69
N ASP A 141 6.21 -7.25 2.12
CA ASP A 141 7.54 -6.95 2.65
C ASP A 141 7.44 -6.06 3.90
N LEU A 142 6.57 -5.05 3.86
CA LEU A 142 6.31 -4.13 4.98
C LEU A 142 5.78 -4.88 6.21
N LEU A 143 4.79 -5.74 6.05
CA LEU A 143 4.14 -6.49 7.12
C LEU A 143 5.14 -7.40 7.84
N ARG A 144 6.04 -8.07 7.11
CA ARG A 144 7.09 -8.88 7.74
C ARG A 144 8.01 -8.04 8.61
N ARG A 145 8.38 -6.84 8.17
CA ARG A 145 9.19 -5.93 8.97
C ARG A 145 8.42 -5.38 10.18
N LEU A 146 7.16 -5.01 9.99
CA LEU A 146 6.29 -4.54 11.08
C LEU A 146 6.13 -5.61 12.17
N THR A 147 5.97 -6.89 11.81
CA THR A 147 5.93 -8.00 12.78
C THR A 147 7.15 -7.99 13.70
N GLY A 148 8.35 -7.78 13.14
CA GLY A 148 9.58 -7.65 13.95
C GLY A 148 9.53 -6.45 14.89
N MET A 149 9.16 -5.28 14.37
CA MET A 149 9.05 -4.04 15.14
C MET A 149 8.05 -4.16 16.30
N TRP A 150 6.90 -4.80 16.09
CA TRP A 150 5.90 -5.03 17.15
C TRP A 150 6.41 -5.98 18.24
N LYS A 151 7.14 -7.04 17.86
CA LYS A 151 7.78 -7.94 18.84
C LYS A 151 8.83 -7.21 19.67
N GLU A 152 9.69 -6.43 19.03
CA GLU A 152 10.74 -5.63 19.68
C GLU A 152 10.15 -4.55 20.60
N ALA A 153 9.00 -3.97 20.24
CA ALA A 153 8.25 -3.04 21.07
C ALA A 153 7.49 -3.69 22.24
N GLY A 154 7.58 -5.02 22.41
CA GLY A 154 6.93 -5.75 23.50
C GLY A 154 5.45 -6.04 23.29
N ASP A 155 4.96 -5.99 22.05
CA ASP A 155 3.57 -6.30 21.69
C ASP A 155 3.48 -7.51 20.73
N PRO A 156 3.66 -8.74 21.27
CA PRO A 156 3.57 -9.95 20.47
C PRO A 156 2.15 -10.22 19.95
N VAL A 157 1.11 -9.65 20.58
CA VAL A 157 -0.30 -9.85 20.17
C VAL A 157 -0.56 -9.13 18.84
N THR A 158 -0.10 -7.88 18.72
CA THR A 158 -0.18 -7.17 17.43
C THR A 158 0.69 -7.85 16.38
N ALA A 159 1.88 -8.33 16.74
CA ALA A 159 2.74 -9.03 15.80
C ALA A 159 2.09 -10.30 15.21
N GLU A 160 1.44 -11.12 16.04
CA GLU A 160 0.72 -12.32 15.58
C GLU A 160 -0.47 -11.97 14.68
N LEU A 161 -1.21 -10.90 15.02
CA LEU A 161 -2.29 -10.40 14.18
C LEU A 161 -1.79 -10.01 12.78
N ILE A 162 -0.67 -9.27 12.72
CA ILE A 162 -0.03 -8.84 11.47
C ILE A 162 0.50 -10.04 10.66
N GLU A 163 1.06 -11.07 11.32
CA GLU A 163 1.45 -12.33 10.65
C GLU A 163 0.25 -13.04 10.03
N GLY A 164 -0.92 -13.01 10.67
CA GLY A 164 -2.16 -13.54 10.12
C GLY A 164 -2.59 -12.83 8.83
N ILE A 165 -2.60 -11.49 8.85
CA ILE A 165 -2.91 -10.66 7.68
C ILE A 165 -1.92 -10.94 6.54
N LEU A 166 -0.61 -10.97 6.85
CA LEU A 166 0.43 -11.28 5.86
C LEU A 166 0.19 -12.61 5.12
N ALA A 167 -0.31 -13.64 5.81
CA ALA A 167 -0.60 -14.93 5.17
C ALA A 167 -1.73 -14.83 4.12
N ASP A 168 -2.73 -13.99 4.39
CA ASP A 168 -3.84 -13.73 3.49
C ASP A 168 -3.39 -12.83 2.31
N GLU A 169 -2.58 -11.80 2.56
CA GLU A 169 -2.01 -10.93 1.51
C GLU A 169 -1.18 -11.71 0.49
N ILE A 170 -0.40 -12.69 0.94
CA ILE A 170 0.34 -13.58 0.03
C ILE A 170 -0.62 -14.29 -0.94
N GLN A 171 -1.82 -14.69 -0.50
CA GLN A 171 -2.81 -15.30 -1.40
C GLN A 171 -3.44 -14.27 -2.34
N HIS A 172 -3.65 -13.04 -1.90
CA HIS A 172 -4.19 -11.96 -2.73
C HIS A 172 -3.27 -11.69 -3.93
N VAL A 173 -1.98 -11.51 -3.65
CA VAL A 173 -0.96 -11.32 -4.69
C VAL A 173 -0.82 -12.55 -5.57
N ARG A 174 -0.91 -13.75 -4.99
CA ARG A 174 -0.82 -15.02 -5.73
C ARG A 174 -1.90 -15.18 -6.77
N PHE A 175 -3.17 -14.95 -6.43
CA PHE A 175 -4.24 -15.14 -7.40
C PHE A 175 -4.08 -14.15 -8.55
N CYS A 176 -3.70 -12.89 -8.26
CA CYS A 176 -3.41 -11.89 -9.27
C CYS A 176 -2.33 -12.37 -10.25
N ASN A 177 -1.21 -12.86 -9.72
CA ASN A 177 -0.11 -13.38 -10.53
C ASN A 177 -0.51 -14.56 -11.42
N VAL A 178 -1.33 -15.48 -10.92
CA VAL A 178 -1.89 -16.59 -11.71
C VAL A 178 -2.73 -16.07 -12.88
N TRP A 179 -3.65 -15.15 -12.60
CA TRP A 179 -4.53 -14.57 -13.60
C TRP A 179 -3.77 -13.77 -14.66
N ILE A 180 -2.82 -12.92 -14.25
CA ILE A 180 -1.97 -12.17 -15.18
C ILE A 180 -1.22 -13.12 -16.12
N LYS A 181 -0.59 -14.18 -15.59
CA LYS A 181 0.16 -15.15 -16.39
C LYS A 181 -0.73 -15.95 -17.34
N GLN A 182 -1.94 -16.28 -16.93
CA GLN A 182 -2.89 -17.01 -17.77
C GLN A 182 -3.45 -16.12 -18.88
N THR A 183 -3.97 -14.94 -18.52
CA THR A 183 -4.60 -14.04 -19.48
C THR A 183 -3.60 -13.47 -20.47
N SER A 184 -2.38 -13.12 -20.04
CA SER A 184 -1.35 -12.58 -20.96
C SER A 184 -0.93 -13.55 -22.06
N LYS A 185 -1.06 -14.87 -21.84
CA LYS A 185 -0.84 -15.87 -22.89
C LYS A 185 -1.95 -15.88 -23.95
N GLN A 186 -3.17 -15.51 -23.57
CA GLN A 186 -4.34 -15.49 -24.44
C GLN A 186 -4.48 -14.12 -25.14
N ASP A 187 -4.21 -13.05 -24.41
CA ASP A 187 -4.23 -11.66 -24.86
C ASP A 187 -2.94 -10.95 -24.42
N PRO A 188 -1.93 -10.88 -25.31
CA PRO A 188 -0.69 -10.15 -25.03
C PRO A 188 -0.91 -8.66 -24.74
N GLY A 189 -2.04 -8.06 -25.16
CA GLY A 189 -2.40 -6.67 -24.85
C GLY A 189 -2.55 -6.40 -23.35
N VAL A 190 -2.78 -7.44 -22.54
CA VAL A 190 -2.76 -7.36 -21.07
C VAL A 190 -1.41 -6.86 -20.56
N LEU A 191 -0.29 -7.28 -21.16
CA LEU A 191 1.04 -6.85 -20.71
C LEU A 191 1.24 -5.35 -20.87
N TRP A 192 0.68 -4.75 -21.93
CA TRP A 192 0.71 -3.30 -22.11
C TRP A 192 -0.09 -2.59 -21.00
N LYS A 193 -1.28 -3.10 -20.67
CA LYS A 193 -2.13 -2.52 -19.60
C LYS A 193 -1.42 -2.55 -18.25
N LEU A 194 -0.72 -3.64 -17.94
CA LEU A 194 0.12 -3.77 -16.75
C LEU A 194 1.27 -2.76 -16.76
N ALA A 195 2.02 -2.67 -17.85
CA ALA A 195 3.14 -1.73 -17.97
C ALA A 195 2.68 -0.27 -17.84
N SER A 196 1.56 0.10 -18.46
CA SER A 196 0.94 1.41 -18.34
C SER A 196 0.47 1.69 -16.92
N ALA A 197 -0.10 0.71 -16.24
CA ALA A 197 -0.54 0.82 -14.86
C ALA A 197 0.64 1.07 -13.91
N VAL A 198 1.71 0.27 -14.02
CA VAL A 198 2.94 0.45 -13.22
C VAL A 198 3.59 1.80 -13.51
N THR A 199 3.65 2.22 -14.77
CA THR A 199 4.18 3.53 -15.16
C THR A 199 3.34 4.67 -14.57
N PHE A 200 2.01 4.53 -14.58
CA PHE A 200 1.11 5.48 -13.97
C PHE A 200 1.35 5.59 -12.46
N VAL A 201 1.37 4.47 -11.73
CA VAL A 201 1.67 4.46 -10.28
C VAL A 201 2.98 5.17 -10.00
N ARG A 202 4.07 4.81 -10.72
CA ARG A 202 5.39 5.47 -10.59
C ARG A 202 5.31 6.98 -10.81
N SER A 203 4.53 7.44 -11.79
CA SER A 203 4.33 8.88 -12.03
C SER A 203 3.59 9.57 -10.89
N VAL A 204 2.58 8.92 -10.30
CA VAL A 204 1.87 9.48 -9.14
C VAL A 204 2.78 9.49 -7.93
N THR A 205 3.48 8.39 -7.63
CA THR A 205 4.44 8.30 -6.54
C THR A 205 5.46 9.42 -6.64
N LYS A 206 6.06 9.62 -7.82
CA LYS A 206 7.00 10.72 -8.07
C LYS A 206 6.41 12.10 -7.83
N ALA A 207 5.16 12.34 -8.24
CA ALA A 207 4.51 13.63 -8.02
C ALA A 207 4.18 13.89 -6.53
N LEU A 208 4.00 12.82 -5.76
CA LEU A 208 3.78 12.87 -4.31
C LEU A 208 5.07 12.84 -3.49
N GLU A 209 6.23 12.74 -4.14
CA GLU A 209 7.50 12.77 -3.43
C GLU A 209 7.65 14.09 -2.66
N PRO A 210 8.04 14.02 -1.38
CA PRO A 210 8.29 15.20 -0.57
C PRO A 210 9.39 16.09 -1.17
N GLY A 211 9.20 17.40 -1.09
CA GLY A 211 10.23 18.38 -1.46
C GLY A 211 11.28 18.56 -0.36
N PRO A 212 12.50 19.06 -0.68
CA PRO A 212 13.56 19.29 0.31
C PRO A 212 13.09 20.03 1.57
N GLY A 213 13.33 19.43 2.75
CA GLY A 213 12.97 20.00 4.05
C GLY A 213 11.46 19.96 4.39
N GLU A 214 10.67 19.24 3.60
CA GLU A 214 9.26 19.02 3.88
C GLU A 214 9.10 18.09 5.10
N VAL A 215 8.27 18.50 6.05
CA VAL A 215 7.96 17.73 7.26
C VAL A 215 6.48 17.37 7.30
N ASN A 216 6.17 16.27 7.96
CA ASN A 216 4.78 15.87 8.17
C ASN A 216 4.12 16.58 9.37
N ALA A 217 2.85 16.24 9.66
CA ALA A 217 2.07 16.91 10.69
C ALA A 217 2.64 16.75 12.12
N VAL A 218 3.58 15.82 12.32
CA VAL A 218 4.25 15.55 13.60
C VAL A 218 5.73 15.95 13.59
N GLY A 219 6.17 16.65 12.54
CA GLY A 219 7.53 17.20 12.43
C GLY A 219 8.60 16.21 11.96
N VAL A 220 8.21 15.04 11.45
CA VAL A 220 9.15 14.09 10.84
C VAL A 220 9.53 14.59 9.46
N ASP A 221 10.84 14.70 9.18
CA ASP A 221 11.40 15.08 7.87
C ASP A 221 11.09 14.00 6.84
N LEU A 222 10.22 14.30 5.89
CA LEU A 222 9.76 13.36 4.88
C LEU A 222 10.81 13.07 3.78
N THR A 223 11.89 13.84 3.69
CA THR A 223 12.93 13.66 2.66
C THR A 223 14.05 12.72 3.07
N GLY A 224 14.31 12.61 4.38
CA GLY A 224 15.22 11.63 4.98
C GLY A 224 14.51 10.45 5.63
N PHE A 225 13.17 10.43 5.63
CA PHE A 225 12.39 9.39 6.28
C PHE A 225 12.03 8.27 5.30
N GLU A 226 12.80 7.20 5.33
CA GLU A 226 12.29 5.89 4.93
C GLU A 226 11.30 5.44 6.00
N HIS A 227 10.01 5.38 5.67
CA HIS A 227 8.95 5.06 6.64
C HIS A 227 9.21 3.77 7.41
N VAL A 228 9.95 2.84 6.81
CA VAL A 228 10.64 1.67 7.35
C VAL A 228 11.61 1.25 6.23
N GLU A 229 12.86 0.89 6.51
CA GLU A 229 13.70 0.23 5.50
C GLU A 229 13.12 -1.17 5.25
N VAL A 230 12.55 -1.36 4.05
CA VAL A 230 11.85 -2.58 3.65
C VAL A 230 12.65 -3.24 2.52
N MET A 231 13.06 -4.47 2.75
CA MET A 231 13.72 -5.32 1.74
C MET A 231 12.73 -6.37 1.24
N ALA A 232 12.87 -6.74 -0.03
CA ALA A 232 12.12 -7.80 -0.66
C ALA A 232 12.22 -9.11 0.13
N ASN A 233 11.07 -9.57 0.58
CA ASN A 233 10.91 -10.80 1.32
C ASN A 233 10.75 -11.97 0.33
N ILE A 234 11.91 -12.46 -0.12
CA ILE A 234 12.01 -13.49 -1.16
C ILE A 234 11.12 -14.73 -0.88
N PRO A 235 11.09 -15.32 0.34
CA PRO A 235 10.21 -16.46 0.61
C PRO A 235 8.73 -16.18 0.34
N ASP A 236 8.22 -15.04 0.80
CA ASP A 236 6.80 -14.72 0.65
C ASP A 236 6.47 -14.31 -0.78
N ARG A 237 7.37 -13.61 -1.48
CA ARG A 237 7.24 -13.34 -2.92
C ARG A 237 7.21 -14.63 -3.75
N ARG A 238 7.97 -15.67 -3.38
CA ARG A 238 7.85 -17.00 -4.02
C ARG A 238 6.47 -17.63 -3.75
N LEU A 239 5.98 -17.57 -2.51
CA LEU A 239 4.65 -18.06 -2.16
C LEU A 239 3.54 -17.30 -2.90
N ALA A 240 3.72 -16.00 -3.10
CA ALA A 240 2.88 -15.12 -3.91
C ALA A 240 3.01 -15.39 -5.42
N GLY A 241 3.80 -16.37 -5.84
CA GLY A 241 3.86 -16.83 -7.23
C GLY A 241 4.65 -15.92 -8.17
N PHE A 242 5.53 -15.06 -7.66
CA PHE A 242 6.56 -14.41 -8.47
C PHE A 242 7.57 -15.46 -8.97
N SER A 243 8.08 -15.27 -10.19
CA SER A 243 9.18 -16.07 -10.73
C SER A 243 10.53 -15.56 -10.21
N GLU A 244 11.56 -16.39 -10.28
CA GLU A 244 12.92 -16.00 -9.86
C GLU A 244 13.45 -14.78 -10.64
N ALA A 245 13.08 -14.64 -11.93
CA ALA A 245 13.46 -13.48 -12.73
C ALA A 245 12.77 -12.19 -12.23
N GLU A 246 11.48 -12.27 -11.92
CA GLU A 246 10.73 -11.13 -11.35
C GLU A 246 11.29 -10.74 -9.97
N ILE A 247 11.63 -11.73 -9.13
CA ILE A 247 12.23 -11.49 -7.82
C ILE A 247 13.61 -10.84 -7.97
N ALA A 248 14.45 -11.32 -8.88
CA ALA A 248 15.77 -10.75 -9.13
C ALA A 248 15.67 -9.27 -9.57
N GLU A 249 14.72 -8.95 -10.46
CA GLU A 249 14.49 -7.57 -10.89
C GLU A 249 14.05 -6.66 -9.72
N ILE A 250 13.19 -7.16 -8.82
CA ILE A 250 12.76 -6.40 -7.64
C ILE A 250 13.96 -6.13 -6.72
N VAL A 251 14.77 -7.15 -6.43
CA VAL A 251 15.96 -7.01 -5.57
C VAL A 251 16.96 -6.03 -6.18
N GLU A 252 17.22 -6.12 -7.50
CA GLU A 252 18.12 -5.19 -8.19
C GLU A 252 17.61 -3.75 -8.13
N GLN A 253 16.29 -3.54 -8.28
CA GLN A 253 15.69 -2.21 -8.15
C GLN A 253 15.84 -1.63 -6.74
N GLU A 254 15.67 -2.45 -5.70
CA GLU A 254 15.87 -2.05 -4.30
C GLU A 254 17.34 -1.72 -4.01
N GLU A 255 18.27 -2.57 -4.43
CA GLU A 255 19.71 -2.34 -4.29
C GLU A 255 20.15 -1.06 -5.01
N ALA A 256 19.60 -0.78 -6.19
CA ALA A 256 19.89 0.44 -6.94
C ALA A 256 19.37 1.71 -6.23
N LEU A 257 18.21 1.62 -5.58
CA LEU A 257 17.65 2.70 -4.76
C LEU A 257 18.52 2.97 -3.53
N GLN A 258 19.02 1.93 -2.87
CA GLN A 258 19.94 2.05 -1.73
C GLN A 258 21.33 2.56 -2.13
N ALA A 259 21.85 2.17 -3.30
CA ALA A 259 23.18 2.58 -3.77
C ALA A 259 23.26 4.06 -4.21
N HIS A 260 22.12 4.71 -4.47
CA HIS A 260 22.05 6.12 -4.84
C HIS A 260 21.27 6.90 -3.78
N PRO A 261 21.89 7.19 -2.62
CA PRO A 261 21.26 8.06 -1.64
C PRO A 261 20.90 9.40 -2.29
N ARG A 262 19.63 9.80 -2.13
CA ARG A 262 19.15 11.10 -2.63
C ARG A 262 20.00 12.20 -1.97
N ARG A 263 20.24 13.31 -2.68
CA ARG A 263 21.04 14.45 -2.20
C ARG A 263 20.49 14.99 -0.87
N GLY A 264 21.00 14.46 0.23
CA GLY A 264 20.61 14.72 1.61
C GLY A 264 21.57 14.03 2.59
N ASP A 265 22.16 12.91 2.17
CA ASP A 265 23.11 12.10 2.97
C ASP A 265 24.52 12.68 3.12
N ALA A 266 24.74 13.93 2.72
CA ALA A 266 25.97 14.63 3.07
C ALA A 266 25.91 14.99 4.56
N ALA A 267 26.51 14.15 5.39
CA ALA A 267 26.77 14.44 6.80
C ALA A 267 27.29 15.88 6.95
N PRO A 268 26.83 16.64 7.96
CA PRO A 268 27.36 17.99 8.18
C PRO A 268 28.85 17.88 8.41
N ALA A 269 29.64 18.51 7.52
CA ALA A 269 31.06 18.66 7.72
C ALA A 269 31.28 19.27 9.11
N SER A 270 31.96 18.54 9.98
CA SER A 270 32.33 19.03 11.30
C SER A 270 33.12 20.33 11.14
N ALA A 271 32.48 21.46 11.42
CA ALA A 271 33.16 22.72 11.59
C ALA A 271 33.88 22.67 12.94
N ALA A 272 35.13 22.22 12.92
CA ALA A 272 36.06 22.50 14.00
C ALA A 272 36.45 23.99 13.92
N GLY A 273 36.04 24.74 14.94
CA GLY A 273 36.44 26.11 15.23
C GLY A 273 36.36 26.33 16.73
#